data_AF-A0A2V9CM07-F1
#
_entry.id   AF-A0A2V9CM07-F1
#
_cell.length_a   1.000
_cell.length_b   1.000
_cell.length_c   1.000
_cell.angle_alpha   90.00
_cell.angle_beta   90.00
_cell.angle_gamma   90.00
#
_symmetry.space_group_name_H-M   'P 1'
#
loop_
_entity.id
_entity.type
_entity.pdbx_description
1 polymer ?
#
loop_
_entity_poly.entity_id
_entity_poly.type
_entity_poly.pdbx_seq_one_letter_code
_entity_poly.pdbx_strand_id
1 'polypeptide(L)'
;MRLAQVVPPVRQRVAVPSFAFAVILLLLGSVVLSKSAAAADWTRVRVRISPSTATVEIGRQQQFRATVSGTTNQAVTWKVNGVSGGDSIHGTISTAGLYTAPSQIPSPAGVTVTAVSQARTTASASAQVTIVPLGSLISVVVSPTSASVQAEQTVNFTQRLAAIHRIRV
;
A
#
# COMPACT_ATOMS: atom_id res chain seq x y z
N MET A 1 -85.61 -38.99 -15.37
CA MET A 1 -84.14 -38.90 -15.59
C MET A 1 -83.44 -38.95 -14.22
N ARG A 2 -82.11 -39.02 -14.15
CA ARG A 2 -81.34 -39.51 -12.99
C ARG A 2 -80.22 -38.53 -12.60
N LEU A 3 -79.71 -38.64 -11.36
CA LEU A 3 -78.52 -37.95 -10.78
C LEU A 3 -78.75 -36.47 -10.41
N ALA A 4 -78.12 -35.87 -9.38
CA ALA A 4 -77.44 -36.42 -8.18
C ALA A 4 -77.31 -35.31 -7.11
N GLN A 5 -76.99 -35.66 -5.85
CA GLN A 5 -76.79 -34.69 -4.75
C GLN A 5 -75.33 -34.18 -4.65
N VAL A 6 -75.16 -32.87 -4.45
CA VAL A 6 -73.95 -32.20 -3.93
C VAL A 6 -74.46 -31.00 -3.10
N VAL A 7 -74.58 -31.03 -1.77
CA VAL A 7 -73.54 -31.14 -0.72
C VAL A 7 -72.55 -29.96 -0.73
N PRO A 8 -72.81 -28.88 0.05
CA PRO A 8 -71.87 -27.77 0.20
C PRO A 8 -70.79 -28.06 1.27
N PRO A 9 -69.53 -27.62 1.07
CA PRO A 9 -68.47 -27.81 2.06
C PRO A 9 -68.55 -26.79 3.22
N VAL A 10 -68.89 -27.26 4.42
CA VAL A 10 -68.78 -26.52 5.69
C VAL A 10 -67.44 -26.82 6.37
N ARG A 11 -66.58 -25.81 6.62
CA ARG A 11 -65.52 -25.75 7.67
C ARG A 11 -65.06 -24.29 7.86
N GLN A 12 -64.63 -23.79 9.04
CA GLN A 12 -64.87 -24.15 10.45
C GLN A 12 -64.51 -22.92 11.34
N ARG A 13 -64.90 -22.87 12.64
CA ARG A 13 -64.74 -21.70 13.58
C ARG A 13 -63.48 -21.78 14.49
N VAL A 14 -63.29 -20.76 15.38
CA VAL A 14 -62.30 -20.54 16.49
C VAL A 14 -61.13 -19.59 16.10
N ALA A 15 -60.71 -18.49 16.77
CA ALA A 15 -60.92 -17.82 18.09
C ALA A 15 -59.90 -18.19 19.23
N VAL A 16 -59.67 -17.44 20.34
CA VAL A 16 -60.31 -16.24 20.94
C VAL A 16 -59.30 -15.03 21.16
N PRO A 17 -58.83 -14.49 22.35
CA PRO A 17 -58.30 -13.09 22.39
C PRO A 17 -56.95 -12.79 23.15
N SER A 18 -56.52 -11.51 23.11
CA SER A 18 -55.82 -10.64 24.11
C SER A 18 -54.65 -11.10 25.00
N PHE A 19 -53.59 -10.25 25.08
CA PHE A 19 -52.83 -9.92 26.31
C PHE A 19 -52.18 -8.52 26.21
N ALA A 20 -51.92 -7.85 27.34
CA ALA A 20 -51.32 -6.50 27.43
C ALA A 20 -50.40 -6.36 28.66
N PHE A 21 -49.41 -5.45 28.63
CA PHE A 21 -48.52 -5.12 29.77
C PHE A 21 -47.89 -3.72 29.68
N ALA A 22 -47.41 -3.20 30.82
CA ALA A 22 -46.73 -1.90 31.02
C ALA A 22 -45.88 -1.96 32.34
N VAL A 23 -45.27 -0.93 32.95
CA VAL A 23 -45.39 0.55 32.83
C VAL A 23 -44.16 1.28 33.48
N ILE A 24 -43.91 2.55 33.12
CA ILE A 24 -43.18 3.66 33.83
C ILE A 24 -41.85 3.37 34.59
N LEU A 25 -40.79 4.17 34.33
CA LEU A 25 -40.02 4.91 35.38
C LEU A 25 -39.06 6.00 34.82
N LEU A 26 -38.34 6.71 35.70
CA LEU A 26 -37.85 8.10 35.53
C LEU A 26 -36.32 8.31 35.69
N LEU A 27 -35.82 9.38 35.05
CA LEU A 27 -34.70 10.28 35.41
C LEU A 27 -33.30 9.70 35.76
N LEU A 28 -32.26 10.21 35.07
CA LEU A 28 -31.08 10.90 35.65
C LEU A 28 -30.02 11.26 34.58
N GLY A 29 -29.21 12.28 34.86
CA GLY A 29 -27.85 12.46 34.28
C GLY A 29 -27.72 13.10 32.89
N SER A 30 -27.21 14.34 32.85
CA SER A 30 -26.57 14.93 31.66
C SER A 30 -25.04 14.78 31.75
N VAL A 31 -24.39 14.43 30.62
CA VAL A 31 -22.93 14.34 30.30
C VAL A 31 -22.83 13.34 29.12
N VAL A 32 -21.98 13.44 28.09
CA VAL A 32 -20.83 14.32 27.82
C VAL A 32 -21.05 15.14 26.53
N LEU A 33 -20.27 16.22 26.34
CA LEU A 33 -19.99 16.79 25.02
C LEU A 33 -19.23 15.77 24.14
N SER A 34 -19.96 15.05 23.28
CA SER A 34 -19.37 14.40 22.10
C SER A 34 -19.64 15.25 20.88
N LYS A 35 -18.70 16.15 20.55
CA LYS A 35 -18.62 16.76 19.21
C LYS A 35 -18.18 15.66 18.23
N SER A 36 -19.12 14.79 17.86
CA SER A 36 -18.95 13.84 16.77
C SER A 36 -18.90 14.61 15.46
N ALA A 37 -17.71 15.15 15.17
CA ALA A 37 -17.20 15.25 13.82
C ALA A 37 -16.93 13.84 13.27
N ALA A 38 -17.98 13.00 13.27
CA ALA A 38 -18.15 11.92 12.33
C ALA A 38 -18.41 12.55 10.95
N ALA A 39 -17.41 13.28 10.45
CA ALA A 39 -17.29 13.62 9.06
C ALA A 39 -17.30 12.28 8.32
N ALA A 40 -18.44 11.98 7.68
CA ALA A 40 -18.83 10.61 7.36
C ALA A 40 -17.67 9.82 6.73
N ASP A 41 -17.43 8.61 7.24
CA ASP A 41 -16.30 7.75 6.90
C ASP A 41 -16.42 7.11 5.50
N TRP A 42 -16.57 7.98 4.49
CA TRP A 42 -16.22 7.77 3.09
C TRP A 42 -14.70 7.59 2.96
N THR A 43 -14.18 6.59 3.66
CA THR A 43 -12.75 6.36 3.93
C THR A 43 -12.01 6.07 2.63
N ARG A 44 -11.51 7.16 2.01
CA ARG A 44 -10.72 7.11 0.77
C ARG A 44 -9.35 6.51 1.07
N VAL A 45 -9.31 5.17 1.06
CA VAL A 45 -8.07 4.37 1.15
C VAL A 45 -7.04 4.94 0.19
N ARG A 46 -5.85 5.25 0.70
CA ARG A 46 -4.75 5.86 -0.04
C ARG A 46 -3.46 5.12 0.22
N VAL A 47 -2.75 4.79 -0.85
CA VAL A 47 -1.40 4.22 -0.80
C VAL A 47 -0.39 5.32 -1.15
N ARG A 48 0.77 5.27 -0.50
CA ARG A 48 2.00 5.97 -0.90
C ARG A 48 3.13 4.95 -1.02
N ILE A 49 4.13 5.27 -1.83
CA ILE A 49 5.35 4.47 -2.02
C ILE A 49 6.58 5.36 -1.82
N SER A 50 7.65 4.81 -1.24
CA SER A 50 8.93 5.50 -1.08
C SER A 50 10.10 4.50 -1.23
N PRO A 51 11.16 4.82 -2.01
CA PRO A 51 11.26 6.00 -2.87
C PRO A 51 10.28 5.92 -4.06
N SER A 52 9.96 7.06 -4.66
CA SER A 52 9.11 7.15 -5.87
C SER A 52 9.89 6.89 -7.17
N THR A 53 11.22 7.03 -7.12
CA THR A 53 12.15 6.78 -8.22
C THR A 53 13.40 6.09 -7.66
N ALA A 54 13.99 5.18 -8.41
CA ALA A 54 15.25 4.54 -8.06
C ALA A 54 16.07 4.18 -9.32
N THR A 55 17.40 4.16 -9.18
CA THR A 55 18.31 3.59 -10.18
C THR A 55 19.04 2.42 -9.54
N VAL A 56 18.97 1.24 -10.17
CA VAL A 56 19.43 -0.02 -9.58
C VAL A 56 20.29 -0.77 -10.59
N GLU A 57 21.46 -1.25 -10.19
CA GLU A 57 22.30 -2.05 -11.08
C GLU A 57 21.75 -3.48 -11.23
N ILE A 58 22.01 -4.14 -12.36
CA ILE A 58 21.62 -5.55 -12.56
C ILE A 58 22.09 -6.44 -11.39
N GLY A 59 21.21 -7.33 -10.92
CA GLY A 59 21.45 -8.19 -9.76
C GLY A 59 21.55 -7.48 -8.40
N ARG A 60 21.34 -6.16 -8.31
CA ARG A 60 21.27 -5.43 -7.02
C ARG A 60 19.83 -5.34 -6.51
N GLN A 61 19.68 -4.91 -5.26
CA GLN A 61 18.39 -4.80 -4.58
C GLN A 61 18.07 -3.36 -4.17
N GLN A 62 16.78 -3.02 -4.16
CA GLN A 62 16.26 -1.74 -3.68
C GLN A 62 15.08 -2.00 -2.75
N GLN A 63 15.13 -1.41 -1.55
CA GLN A 63 13.99 -1.44 -0.64
C GLN A 63 12.98 -0.36 -1.04
N PHE A 64 11.73 -0.77 -1.26
CA PHE A 64 10.57 0.11 -1.32
C PHE A 64 9.74 -0.07 -0.05
N ARG A 65 9.12 1.02 0.43
CA ARG A 65 8.16 1.01 1.53
C ARG A 65 6.83 1.55 1.02
N ALA A 66 5.75 0.83 1.29
CA ALA A 66 4.40 1.31 1.06
C ALA A 66 3.79 1.81 2.38
N THR A 67 2.89 2.78 2.29
CA THR A 67 2.09 3.25 3.43
C THR A 67 0.63 3.33 3.00
N VAL A 68 -0.23 2.55 3.64
CA VAL A 68 -1.68 2.58 3.43
C VAL A 68 -2.31 3.45 4.52
N SER A 69 -3.32 4.23 4.14
CA SER A 69 -4.03 5.17 5.02
C SER A 69 -5.53 5.15 4.73
N GLY A 70 -6.36 5.48 5.72
CA GLY A 70 -7.83 5.39 5.61
C GLY A 70 -8.40 3.98 5.75
N THR A 71 -7.68 3.07 6.43
CA THR A 71 -8.11 1.70 6.76
C THR A 71 -7.21 1.14 7.86
N THR A 72 -7.69 0.14 8.61
CA THR A 72 -6.88 -0.63 9.57
C THR A 72 -6.00 -1.69 8.89
N ASN A 73 -6.39 -2.18 7.70
CA ASN A 73 -5.60 -3.17 6.96
C ASN A 73 -4.50 -2.47 6.14
N GLN A 74 -3.27 -2.52 6.66
CA GLN A 74 -2.09 -1.91 6.03
C GLN A 74 -1.40 -2.79 4.98
N ALA A 75 -1.90 -4.02 4.73
CA ALA A 75 -1.25 -4.95 3.82
C ALA A 75 -1.35 -4.50 2.35
N VAL A 76 -0.28 -4.77 1.60
CA VAL A 76 -0.15 -4.47 0.18
C VAL A 76 0.27 -5.69 -0.62
N THR A 77 -0.22 -5.77 -1.84
CA THR A 77 0.26 -6.70 -2.86
C THR A 77 1.18 -5.94 -3.81
N TRP A 78 2.43 -6.38 -3.89
CA TRP A 78 3.46 -5.78 -4.75
C TRP A 78 3.44 -6.39 -6.15
N LYS A 79 3.68 -5.54 -7.15
CA LYS A 79 3.77 -5.88 -8.57
C LYS A 79 5.00 -5.25 -9.21
N VAL A 80 5.64 -5.97 -10.13
CA VAL A 80 6.67 -5.44 -11.04
C VAL A 80 6.12 -5.52 -12.46
N ASN A 81 6.14 -4.40 -13.18
CA ASN A 81 5.59 -4.27 -14.53
C ASN A 81 4.16 -4.85 -14.73
N GLY A 82 3.34 -4.82 -13.66
CA GLY A 82 1.98 -5.38 -13.63
C GLY A 82 1.85 -6.81 -13.08
N VAL A 83 2.94 -7.59 -13.09
CA VAL A 83 3.03 -8.97 -12.60
C VAL A 83 3.17 -8.99 -11.08
N SER A 84 2.32 -9.75 -10.37
CA SER A 84 2.40 -9.90 -8.91
C SER A 84 3.68 -10.62 -8.50
N GLY A 85 4.48 -10.03 -7.62
CA GLY A 85 5.81 -10.55 -7.25
C GLY A 85 6.90 -10.35 -8.33
N GLY A 86 6.54 -9.97 -9.55
CA GLY A 86 7.45 -9.75 -10.68
C GLY A 86 7.86 -11.01 -11.43
N ASP A 87 8.92 -10.89 -12.24
CA ASP A 87 9.40 -11.95 -13.14
C ASP A 87 10.93 -11.86 -13.32
N SER A 88 11.53 -12.79 -14.08
CA SER A 88 12.99 -12.84 -14.30
C SER A 88 13.53 -11.83 -15.29
N ILE A 89 12.66 -11.12 -16.04
CA ILE A 89 13.02 -10.15 -17.09
C ILE A 89 13.03 -8.73 -16.53
N HIS A 90 12.03 -8.38 -15.71
CA HIS A 90 11.89 -7.07 -15.07
C HIS A 90 12.36 -7.05 -13.61
N GLY A 91 12.68 -8.22 -13.04
CA GLY A 91 13.04 -8.39 -11.64
C GLY A 91 11.85 -8.71 -10.74
N THR A 92 12.15 -9.18 -9.53
CA THR A 92 11.17 -9.69 -8.56
C THR A 92 11.06 -8.77 -7.34
N ILE A 93 9.97 -8.87 -6.59
CA ILE A 93 9.75 -8.08 -5.37
C ILE A 93 9.11 -8.92 -4.25
N SER A 94 9.66 -8.81 -3.05
CA SER A 94 9.13 -9.50 -1.87
C SER A 94 7.86 -8.84 -1.33
N THR A 95 7.11 -9.56 -0.49
CA THR A 95 5.96 -9.00 0.26
C THR A 95 6.36 -7.82 1.17
N ALA A 96 7.61 -7.78 1.62
CA ALA A 96 8.20 -6.68 2.39
C ALA A 96 8.67 -5.49 1.51
N GLY A 97 8.45 -5.53 0.19
CA GLY A 97 8.83 -4.45 -0.73
C GLY A 97 10.30 -4.41 -1.14
N LEU A 98 11.07 -5.48 -0.87
CA LEU A 98 12.45 -5.58 -1.34
C LEU A 98 12.45 -6.05 -2.81
N TYR A 99 12.77 -5.13 -3.72
CA TYR A 99 12.93 -5.39 -5.14
C TYR A 99 14.33 -5.93 -5.43
N THR A 100 14.44 -6.91 -6.34
CA THR A 100 15.69 -7.46 -6.86
C THR A 100 15.72 -7.26 -8.37
N ALA A 101 16.72 -6.53 -8.85
CA ALA A 101 16.92 -6.29 -10.28
C ALA A 101 17.31 -7.58 -11.02
N PRO A 102 16.88 -7.76 -12.27
CA PRO A 102 17.25 -8.90 -13.12
C PRO A 102 18.76 -8.93 -13.41
N SER A 103 19.28 -10.07 -13.84
CA SER A 103 20.69 -10.25 -14.22
C SER A 103 21.03 -9.69 -15.61
N GLN A 104 20.03 -9.27 -16.37
CA GLN A 104 20.15 -8.63 -17.68
C GLN A 104 19.31 -7.34 -17.69
N ILE A 105 19.73 -6.33 -18.44
CA ILE A 105 18.97 -5.08 -18.57
C ILE A 105 17.78 -5.34 -19.51
N PRO A 106 16.52 -5.15 -19.08
CA PRO A 106 15.37 -5.31 -19.96
C PRO A 106 15.33 -4.21 -21.03
N SER A 107 14.56 -4.44 -22.09
CA SER A 107 14.25 -3.43 -23.10
C SER A 107 12.74 -3.17 -23.11
N PRO A 108 12.26 -2.00 -22.66
CA PRO A 108 13.02 -0.87 -22.12
C PRO A 108 13.63 -1.14 -20.73
N ALA A 109 14.70 -0.40 -20.39
CA ALA A 109 15.39 -0.50 -19.10
C ALA A 109 14.62 0.12 -17.90
N GLY A 110 13.40 0.60 -18.14
CA GLY A 110 12.51 1.19 -17.14
C GLY A 110 11.48 0.18 -16.65
N VAL A 111 11.40 0.01 -15.33
CA VAL A 111 10.53 -0.96 -14.66
C VAL A 111 9.63 -0.23 -13.66
N THR A 112 8.31 -0.44 -13.77
CA THR A 112 7.34 0.12 -12.82
C THR A 112 7.06 -0.84 -11.66
N VAL A 113 7.44 -0.46 -10.45
CA VAL A 113 7.06 -1.17 -9.21
C VAL A 113 5.75 -0.57 -8.69
N THR A 114 4.73 -1.38 -8.41
CA THR A 114 3.42 -0.92 -7.91
C THR A 114 3.02 -1.63 -6.63
N ALA A 115 2.66 -0.86 -5.60
CA ALA A 115 1.99 -1.35 -4.40
C ALA A 115 0.48 -1.15 -4.52
N VAL A 116 -0.30 -2.22 -4.35
CA VAL A 116 -1.78 -2.21 -4.36
C VAL A 116 -2.29 -2.54 -2.95
N SER A 117 -3.22 -1.77 -2.41
CA SER A 117 -3.80 -2.06 -1.08
C SER A 117 -4.68 -3.32 -1.13
N GLN A 118 -4.49 -4.22 -0.16
CA GLN A 118 -5.37 -5.38 0.02
C GLN A 118 -6.73 -4.98 0.61
N ALA A 119 -6.81 -3.86 1.34
CA ALA A 119 -8.06 -3.30 1.84
C ALA A 119 -8.95 -2.73 0.72
N ARG A 120 -8.34 -2.22 -0.35
CA ARG A 120 -9.04 -1.69 -1.52
C ARG A 120 -8.15 -1.79 -2.76
N THR A 121 -8.43 -2.77 -3.62
CA THR A 121 -7.65 -3.04 -4.85
C THR A 121 -7.64 -1.88 -5.85
N THR A 122 -8.59 -0.94 -5.77
CA THR A 122 -8.61 0.30 -6.57
C THR A 122 -7.69 1.40 -6.02
N ALA A 123 -6.96 1.15 -4.93
CA ALA A 123 -6.01 2.10 -4.33
C ALA A 123 -4.59 1.55 -4.44
N SER A 124 -3.75 2.26 -5.19
CA SER A 124 -2.36 1.88 -5.47
C SER A 124 -1.43 3.09 -5.52
N ALA A 125 -0.13 2.82 -5.47
CA ALA A 125 0.93 3.78 -5.75
C ALA A 125 2.07 3.08 -6.50
N SER A 126 2.74 3.81 -7.40
CA SER A 126 3.79 3.27 -8.26
C SER A 126 5.07 4.08 -8.18
N ALA A 127 6.20 3.39 -8.31
CA ALA A 127 7.55 3.95 -8.39
C ALA A 127 8.21 3.51 -9.71
N GLN A 128 9.06 4.38 -10.26
CA GLN A 128 9.85 4.08 -11.46
C GLN A 128 11.25 3.63 -11.09
N VAL A 129 11.71 2.54 -11.71
CA VAL A 129 13.02 1.95 -11.49
C VAL A 129 13.78 1.90 -12.80
N THR A 130 14.93 2.56 -12.87
CA THR A 130 15.85 2.47 -14.02
C THR A 130 16.92 1.43 -13.74
N ILE A 131 17.00 0.38 -14.56
CA ILE A 131 18.02 -0.65 -14.45
C ILE A 131 19.27 -0.23 -15.25
N VAL A 132 20.44 -0.33 -14.64
CA VAL A 132 21.73 0.07 -15.24
C VAL A 132 22.79 -1.05 -15.18
N PRO A 133 23.85 -0.98 -16.01
CA PRO A 133 25.00 -1.90 -15.87
C PRO A 133 25.68 -1.76 -14.50
N LEU A 134 26.26 -2.86 -14.00
CA LEU A 134 27.12 -2.86 -12.81
C LEU A 134 28.29 -1.88 -12.97
N GLY A 135 28.56 -1.08 -11.94
CA GLY A 135 29.60 -0.05 -11.94
C GLY A 135 29.19 1.28 -12.56
N SER A 136 27.93 1.46 -12.96
CA SER A 136 27.44 2.74 -13.52
C SER A 136 27.11 3.77 -12.43
N LEU A 137 26.89 3.34 -11.19
CA LEU A 137 26.55 4.24 -10.08
C LEU A 137 27.80 4.86 -9.46
N ILE A 138 28.16 6.05 -9.92
CA ILE A 138 29.24 6.87 -9.33
C ILE A 138 28.79 7.39 -7.95
N SER A 139 29.42 6.92 -6.88
CA SER A 139 29.22 7.45 -5.53
C SER A 139 30.23 8.57 -5.24
N VAL A 140 29.74 9.78 -4.97
CA VAL A 140 30.56 10.92 -4.52
C VAL A 140 30.49 11.01 -3.01
N VAL A 141 31.57 10.64 -2.32
CA VAL A 141 31.68 10.74 -0.85
C VAL A 141 32.49 11.99 -0.51
N VAL A 142 31.87 12.92 0.22
CA VAL A 142 32.54 14.11 0.77
C VAL A 142 33.00 13.86 2.21
N SER A 143 34.27 14.13 2.47
CA SER A 143 34.90 13.96 3.78
C SER A 143 35.81 15.16 4.11
N PRO A 144 35.88 15.58 5.39
CA PRO A 144 35.04 15.12 6.50
C PRO A 144 33.58 15.62 6.36
N THR A 145 32.60 14.83 6.83
CA THR A 145 31.17 15.21 6.78
C THR A 145 30.82 16.34 7.76
N SER A 146 31.65 16.55 8.78
CA SER A 146 31.65 17.72 9.66
C SER A 146 33.07 17.98 10.15
N ALA A 147 33.46 19.26 10.21
CA ALA A 147 34.74 19.70 10.76
C ALA A 147 34.50 20.81 11.78
N SER A 148 34.86 20.56 13.04
CA SER A 148 34.88 21.59 14.08
C SER A 148 36.26 22.26 14.12
N VAL A 149 36.35 23.47 13.57
CA VAL A 149 37.55 24.30 13.72
C VAL A 149 37.44 25.18 14.96
N GLN A 150 38.48 25.19 15.79
CA GLN A 150 38.76 26.38 16.59
C GLN A 150 39.16 27.51 15.64
N ALA A 151 39.00 28.78 16.06
CA ALA A 151 39.36 29.92 15.23
C ALA A 151 40.83 29.84 14.75
N GLU A 152 41.12 30.46 13.60
CA GLU A 152 42.45 30.52 12.97
C GLU A 152 42.97 29.21 12.30
N GLN A 153 42.14 28.20 12.01
CA GLN A 153 42.55 27.01 11.22
C GLN A 153 41.73 26.76 9.94
N THR A 154 42.43 26.50 8.84
CA THR A 154 41.86 26.15 7.52
C THR A 154 41.76 24.64 7.32
N VAL A 155 40.56 24.12 7.10
CA VAL A 155 40.33 22.71 6.76
C VAL A 155 40.17 22.55 5.23
N ASN A 156 41.06 21.77 4.62
CA ASN A 156 41.03 21.48 3.18
C ASN A 156 40.13 20.27 2.88
N PHE A 157 39.06 20.49 2.11
CA PHE A 157 38.14 19.45 1.65
C PHE A 157 38.51 18.96 0.24
N THR A 158 39.25 17.85 0.15
CA THR A 158 39.69 17.28 -1.13
C THR A 158 38.72 16.21 -1.63
N GLN A 159 37.85 16.55 -2.60
CA GLN A 159 37.05 15.54 -3.29
C GLN A 159 37.92 14.74 -4.28
N ARG A 160 38.05 13.43 -4.06
CA ARG A 160 38.68 12.50 -5.01
C ARG A 160 37.62 11.79 -5.86
N LEU A 161 37.47 12.22 -7.12
CA LEU A 161 36.76 11.43 -8.14
C LEU A 161 37.49 10.10 -8.37
N ALA A 162 36.84 8.98 -8.03
CA ALA A 162 37.38 7.63 -8.17
C ALA A 162 37.23 7.07 -9.61
N ALA A 163 37.71 7.82 -10.61
CA ALA A 163 37.67 7.42 -12.02
C ALA A 163 38.76 6.36 -12.33
N ILE A 164 38.47 5.08 -12.08
CA ILE A 164 39.35 3.98 -12.46
C ILE A 164 39.05 3.56 -13.91
N HIS A 165 39.78 4.17 -14.85
CA HIS A 165 40.03 3.60 -16.18
C HIS A 165 41.44 3.99 -16.66
N ARG A 166 42.44 3.22 -16.20
CA ARG A 166 43.76 3.17 -16.85
C ARG A 166 43.74 2.05 -17.88
N ILE A 167 43.56 2.40 -19.14
CA ILE A 167 44.03 1.58 -20.26
C ILE A 167 45.19 2.35 -20.90
N ARG A 168 46.37 1.73 -20.87
CA ARG A 168 47.53 2.13 -21.68
C ARG A 168 47.67 1.07 -22.77
N VAL A 169 47.55 1.51 -24.01
CA VAL A 169 48.32 1.01 -25.15
C VAL A 169 48.90 2.27 -25.79
#